data_AF-A0A926B6T1-F1
#
_entry.id   AF-A0A926B6T1-F1
#
_cell.length_a   1.000
_cell.length_b   1.000
_cell.length_c   1.000
_cell.angle_alpha   90.00
_cell.angle_beta   90.00
_cell.angle_gamma   90.00
#
_symmetry.space_group_name_H-M   'P 1'
#
loop_
_entity.id
_entity.type
_entity.pdbx_description
1 polymer ?
#
loop_
_entity_poly.entity_id
_entity_poly.type
_entity_poly.pdbx_seq_one_letter_code
_entity_poly.pdbx_strand_id
1 'polypeptide(L)'
;MKNLPCLLFVFFPMVSIAAPIPPEPPPLEKPKPPPAQVSSSEGMPPLPYPVVPQKRQERKNPPNPPVLITKIRTTDAEDWARTPHDLKRLLQWMSDEMGASFSSNIKTWAEVSINPRENPVLYRSGYKPFKLEPEEISRLREYVRNGGTILFNALVGHPDFYQSAVAAAQQILPENPVYRIRLDHPVFRSYHEIKEVKYRERAIKDGVVSDSYPWLDGVDIDNRTAIIISRFDIAMGWEKNRSESWGYEDADARRLGANLISYVTAMQEAGRSAGKSVELADAAGSKSGSLRVGWVAHAGPWKTRPAALPMLLRELNKSTGAPVSFELRDVFLTDASMFETPMLYLTGTTDFSLGENERVNLRQFLMKGGVLFAEAGDGRSTFDASFRAEMAKVLPDHPLTPVASTSSLFHEPNIVASVKARPALASQLNNRSATAPELLTAEINGTTAVIYCPRDLSAGWEQAPAPYAIGYESADSTALGVNILFHALVR
;
A
#
# COMPACT_ATOMS: atom_id res chain seq x y z
N MET A 1 -19.50 -30.23 -28.12
CA MET A 1 -20.54 -29.23 -27.78
C MET A 1 -20.33 -28.87 -26.31
N LYS A 2 -19.77 -27.69 -26.04
CA LYS A 2 -19.40 -27.23 -24.69
C LYS A 2 -20.48 -26.27 -24.19
N ASN A 3 -21.09 -26.59 -23.06
CA ASN A 3 -22.06 -25.74 -22.37
C ASN A 3 -21.31 -24.67 -21.56
N LEU A 4 -21.58 -23.40 -21.89
CA LEU A 4 -21.17 -22.21 -21.13
C LEU A 4 -22.29 -21.86 -20.15
N PRO A 5 -22.03 -21.52 -18.87
CA PRO A 5 -23.08 -21.07 -17.96
C PRO A 5 -23.42 -19.61 -18.29
N CYS A 6 -24.71 -19.37 -18.51
CA CYS A 6 -25.28 -18.05 -18.79
C CYS A 6 -25.36 -17.26 -17.47
N LEU A 7 -24.53 -16.23 -17.31
CA LEU A 7 -24.67 -15.25 -16.23
C LEU A 7 -25.90 -14.38 -16.53
N LEU A 8 -26.97 -14.55 -15.75
CA LEU A 8 -28.14 -13.68 -15.79
C LEU A 8 -27.76 -12.34 -15.13
N PHE A 9 -27.41 -11.33 -15.93
CA PHE A 9 -27.32 -9.95 -15.47
C PHE A 9 -28.75 -9.43 -15.27
N VAL A 10 -29.13 -9.18 -14.02
CA VAL A 10 -30.32 -8.40 -13.70
C VAL A 10 -30.04 -6.95 -14.11
N PHE A 11 -30.54 -6.56 -15.30
CA PHE A 11 -30.54 -5.18 -15.76
C PHE A 11 -31.51 -4.36 -14.92
N PHE A 12 -31.00 -3.62 -13.94
CA PHE A 12 -31.70 -2.43 -13.47
C PHE A 12 -31.65 -1.36 -14.57
N PRO A 13 -32.75 -0.64 -14.85
CA PRO A 13 -32.72 0.45 -15.82
C PRO A 13 -31.83 1.56 -15.25
N MET A 14 -30.62 1.69 -15.77
CA MET A 14 -29.77 2.86 -15.51
C MET A 14 -30.44 4.07 -16.17
N VAL A 15 -31.05 4.92 -15.36
CA VAL A 15 -31.23 6.32 -15.73
C VAL A 15 -29.81 6.87 -15.94
N SER A 16 -29.46 7.22 -17.18
CA SER A 16 -28.17 7.86 -17.48
C SER A 16 -28.21 9.27 -16.88
N ILE A 17 -27.68 9.41 -15.67
CA ILE A 17 -27.52 10.71 -15.02
C ILE A 17 -26.31 11.38 -15.67
N ALA A 18 -26.51 12.56 -16.25
CA ALA A 18 -25.44 13.33 -16.86
C ALA A 18 -24.37 13.68 -15.80
N ALA A 19 -23.10 13.43 -16.12
CA ALA A 19 -22.00 13.77 -15.24
C ALA A 19 -21.89 15.29 -15.05
N PRO A 20 -21.33 15.76 -13.91
CA PRO A 20 -21.18 17.19 -13.64
C PRO A 20 -20.27 17.85 -14.68
N ILE A 21 -20.59 19.09 -15.04
CA ILE A 21 -19.79 19.87 -15.98
C ILE A 21 -18.53 20.36 -15.26
N PRO A 22 -17.32 20.11 -15.80
CA PRO A 22 -16.08 20.59 -15.20
C PRO A 22 -16.02 22.13 -15.20
N PRO A 23 -15.37 22.76 -14.20
CA PRO A 23 -15.22 24.21 -14.17
C PRO A 23 -14.47 24.71 -15.40
N GLU A 24 -14.76 25.93 -15.87
CA GLU A 24 -13.95 26.55 -16.93
C GLU A 24 -12.47 26.66 -16.52
N PRO A 25 -11.51 26.41 -17.43
CA PRO A 25 -10.10 26.48 -17.07
C PRO A 25 -9.74 27.96 -16.86
N PRO A 26 -9.15 28.34 -15.72
CA PRO A 26 -8.71 29.72 -15.57
C PRO A 26 -7.52 29.99 -16.51
N PRO A 27 -7.27 31.27 -16.88
CA PRO A 27 -6.11 31.61 -17.70
C PRO A 27 -4.81 31.14 -17.02
N LEU A 28 -3.93 30.48 -17.77
CA LEU A 28 -2.63 30.03 -17.25
C LEU A 28 -1.78 31.25 -16.84
N GLU A 29 -1.71 31.53 -15.53
CA GLU A 29 -0.87 32.60 -15.00
C GLU A 29 0.61 32.24 -15.10
N LYS A 30 1.43 33.18 -15.59
CA LYS A 30 2.89 33.06 -15.53
C LYS A 30 3.36 33.15 -14.07
N PRO A 31 4.30 32.29 -13.60
CA PRO A 31 4.74 32.33 -12.22
C PRO A 31 5.34 33.71 -11.86
N LYS A 32 4.80 34.32 -10.80
CA LYS A 32 5.36 35.56 -10.23
C LYS A 32 6.70 35.23 -9.55
N PRO A 33 7.73 36.08 -9.68
CA PRO A 33 9.00 35.87 -8.99
C PRO A 33 8.80 35.87 -7.47
N PRO A 34 9.57 35.06 -6.71
CA PRO A 34 9.40 34.96 -5.26
C PRO A 34 9.69 36.31 -4.56
N PRO A 35 8.98 36.62 -3.46
CA PRO A 35 9.23 37.84 -2.69
C PRO A 35 10.64 37.79 -2.05
N ALA A 36 11.44 38.83 -2.29
CA ALA A 36 12.80 38.93 -1.78
C ALA A 36 12.82 39.49 -0.35
N GLN A 37 13.51 38.82 0.58
CA GLN A 37 13.89 39.40 1.87
C GLN A 37 15.30 39.99 1.76
N VAL A 38 15.52 41.16 2.38
CA VAL A 38 16.79 41.89 2.36
C VAL A 38 17.44 41.78 3.73
N SER A 39 18.51 40.99 3.87
CA SER A 39 19.38 41.04 5.06
C SER A 39 20.60 41.91 4.77
N SER A 40 20.96 42.81 5.69
CA SER A 40 22.19 43.60 5.59
C SER A 40 23.37 42.81 6.19
N SER A 41 24.47 42.66 5.45
CA SER A 41 25.75 42.22 5.99
C SER A 41 26.84 43.25 5.65
N GLU A 42 27.69 43.56 6.63
CA GLU A 42 28.83 44.45 6.43
C GLU A 42 30.07 43.60 6.13
N GLY A 43 30.63 43.76 4.93
CA GLY A 43 31.95 43.22 4.60
C GLY A 43 33.03 44.22 5.00
N MET A 44 34.07 43.78 5.70
CA MET A 44 35.19 44.64 6.10
C MET A 44 36.21 44.75 4.93
N PRO A 45 36.47 45.94 4.37
CA PRO A 45 37.48 46.12 3.32
C PRO A 45 38.88 46.33 3.91
N PRO A 46 39.96 45.98 3.16
CA PRO A 46 41.32 46.26 3.58
C PRO A 46 41.62 47.77 3.50
N LEU A 47 42.15 48.35 4.58
CA LEU A 47 42.58 49.75 4.70
C LEU A 47 43.94 49.99 3.99
N PRO A 48 44.27 51.23 3.53
CA PRO A 48 43.89 52.51 4.13
C PRO A 48 43.41 53.60 3.14
N TYR A 49 42.11 53.86 3.08
CA TYR A 49 41.51 55.10 2.56
C TYR A 49 40.19 55.38 3.30
N PRO A 50 39.68 56.62 3.36
CA PRO A 50 38.48 56.96 4.12
C PRO A 50 37.26 56.20 3.57
N VAL A 51 36.72 55.32 4.40
CA VAL A 51 35.75 54.29 4.05
C VAL A 51 34.32 54.86 4.01
N VAL A 52 33.70 54.87 2.83
CA VAL A 52 32.22 54.89 2.74
C VAL A 52 31.78 53.43 2.57
N PRO A 53 31.10 52.81 3.55
CA PRO A 53 30.69 51.41 3.45
C PRO A 53 29.71 51.23 2.27
N GLN A 54 30.14 50.54 1.22
CA GLN A 54 29.23 50.11 0.16
C GLN A 54 28.38 48.96 0.70
N LYS A 55 27.09 49.23 0.99
CA LYS A 55 26.08 48.19 1.24
C LYS A 55 25.98 47.28 0.02
N ARG A 56 26.58 46.09 0.07
CA ARG A 56 26.20 45.00 -0.83
C ARG A 56 24.91 44.37 -0.28
N GLN A 57 23.81 44.59 -0.98
CA GLN A 57 22.59 43.84 -0.77
C GLN A 57 22.74 42.49 -1.45
N GLU A 58 23.05 41.45 -0.69
CA GLU A 58 23.08 40.09 -1.22
C GLU A 58 21.66 39.51 -1.11
N ARG A 59 21.02 39.27 -2.27
CA ARG A 59 19.69 38.67 -2.33
C ARG A 59 19.78 37.18 -1.99
N LYS A 60 19.46 36.82 -0.75
CA LYS A 60 19.31 35.41 -0.37
C LYS A 60 17.85 35.02 -0.47
N ASN A 61 17.48 34.33 -1.55
CA ASN A 61 16.20 33.65 -1.60
C ASN A 61 16.20 32.57 -0.52
N PRO A 62 15.17 32.45 0.33
CA PRO A 62 15.02 31.28 1.17
C PRO A 62 15.06 30.02 0.27
N PRO A 63 15.65 28.91 0.73
CA PRO A 63 15.70 27.69 -0.06
C PRO A 63 14.29 27.28 -0.48
N ASN A 64 14.08 27.01 -1.76
CA ASN A 64 12.79 26.54 -2.24
C ASN A 64 12.46 25.22 -1.53
N PRO A 65 11.21 25.03 -1.05
CA PRO A 65 10.83 23.78 -0.44
C PRO A 65 10.96 22.64 -1.45
N PRO A 66 11.38 21.44 -1.02
CA PRO A 66 11.59 20.31 -1.92
C PRO A 66 10.30 19.96 -2.67
N VAL A 67 10.45 19.54 -3.93
CA VAL A 67 9.31 19.09 -4.74
C VAL A 67 8.86 17.74 -4.20
N LEU A 68 7.60 17.67 -3.79
CA LEU A 68 6.98 16.44 -3.30
C LEU A 68 6.06 15.80 -4.34
N ILE A 69 5.31 16.64 -5.05
CA ILE A 69 4.25 16.18 -5.95
C ILE A 69 4.37 16.90 -7.30
N THR A 70 4.38 16.10 -8.36
CA THR A 70 4.49 16.56 -9.75
C THR A 70 3.15 16.35 -10.44
N LYS A 71 2.46 17.42 -10.81
CA LYS A 71 1.24 17.35 -11.60
C LYS A 71 1.57 17.05 -13.05
N ILE A 72 0.90 16.05 -13.61
CA ILE A 72 1.12 15.61 -14.97
C ILE A 72 0.32 16.49 -15.93
N ARG A 73 1.05 17.17 -16.80
CA ARG A 73 0.51 17.94 -17.92
C ARG A 73 0.30 17.03 -19.13
N THR A 74 -0.89 17.07 -19.69
CA THR A 74 -1.21 16.46 -21.00
C THR A 74 -1.30 17.54 -22.07
N THR A 75 -1.42 17.14 -23.35
CA THR A 75 -1.62 18.07 -24.47
C THR A 75 -2.99 18.75 -24.43
N ASP A 76 -3.95 18.14 -23.75
CA ASP A 76 -5.31 18.65 -23.61
C ASP A 76 -5.46 19.48 -22.33
N ALA A 77 -5.19 20.78 -22.42
CA ALA A 77 -5.34 21.72 -21.30
C ALA A 77 -6.76 21.73 -20.72
N GLU A 78 -7.77 21.42 -21.54
CA GLU A 78 -9.16 21.34 -21.13
C GLU A 78 -9.46 20.12 -20.26
N ASP A 79 -8.49 19.23 -20.00
CA ASP A 79 -8.59 18.08 -19.11
C ASP A 79 -7.79 18.30 -17.81
N TRP A 80 -6.45 18.43 -17.91
CA TRP A 80 -5.58 18.42 -16.73
C TRP A 80 -5.52 19.76 -15.96
N ALA A 81 -5.80 20.89 -16.62
CA ALA A 81 -5.58 22.23 -16.08
C ALA A 81 -6.81 22.88 -15.43
N ARG A 82 -7.90 22.13 -15.27
CA ARG A 82 -9.19 22.60 -14.74
C ARG A 82 -9.18 23.00 -13.26
N THR A 83 -8.23 22.44 -12.50
CA THR A 83 -7.96 22.79 -11.09
C THR A 83 -6.50 23.19 -10.92
N PRO A 84 -6.03 24.32 -11.47
CA PRO A 84 -4.60 24.63 -11.52
C PRO A 84 -4.03 25.07 -10.17
N HIS A 85 -4.87 25.30 -9.16
CA HIS A 85 -4.44 25.70 -7.82
C HIS A 85 -4.66 24.60 -6.78
N ASP A 86 -5.11 23.41 -7.17
CA ASP A 86 -5.38 22.27 -6.28
C ASP A 86 -4.19 21.94 -5.37
N LEU A 87 -3.04 21.57 -5.94
CA LEU A 87 -1.84 21.20 -5.20
C LEU A 87 -1.28 22.38 -4.41
N LYS A 88 -1.28 23.58 -5.00
CA LYS A 88 -0.77 24.78 -4.33
C LYS A 88 -1.55 25.07 -3.04
N ARG A 89 -2.89 24.99 -3.10
CA ARG A 89 -3.76 25.24 -1.93
C ARG A 89 -3.69 24.11 -0.91
N LEU A 90 -3.60 22.85 -1.35
CA LEU A 90 -3.37 21.71 -0.46
C LEU A 90 -2.06 21.88 0.31
N LEU A 91 -0.95 22.11 -0.39
CA LEU A 91 0.38 22.24 0.22
C LEU A 91 0.51 23.47 1.12
N GLN A 92 -0.13 24.59 0.76
CA GLN A 92 -0.19 25.75 1.65
C GLN A 92 -0.95 25.42 2.94
N TRP A 93 -2.14 24.84 2.83
CA TRP A 93 -2.93 24.44 4.00
C TRP A 93 -2.17 23.44 4.88
N MET A 94 -1.48 22.48 4.27
CA MET A 94 -0.63 21.53 4.98
C MET A 94 0.57 22.19 5.66
N SER A 95 1.20 23.19 5.02
CA SER A 95 2.27 23.97 5.63
C SER A 95 1.79 24.71 6.87
N ASP A 96 0.57 25.26 6.81
CA ASP A 96 -0.06 25.97 7.92
C ASP A 96 -0.46 25.02 9.07
N GLU A 97 -0.94 23.81 8.76
CA GLU A 97 -1.44 22.83 9.74
C GLU A 97 -0.30 21.99 10.38
N MET A 98 0.67 21.55 9.59
CA MET A 98 1.74 20.60 10.00
C MET A 98 3.11 21.25 10.21
N GLY A 99 3.30 22.50 9.77
CA GLY A 99 4.61 23.15 9.79
C GLY A 99 5.64 22.54 8.81
N ALA A 100 5.19 21.72 7.85
CA ALA A 100 6.04 21.10 6.83
C ALA A 100 5.83 21.76 5.46
N SER A 101 6.87 22.39 4.91
CA SER A 101 6.80 23.10 3.63
C SER A 101 7.30 22.23 2.47
N PHE A 102 6.39 21.91 1.55
CA PHE A 102 6.69 21.21 0.29
C PHE A 102 6.26 22.06 -0.92
N SER A 103 6.86 21.80 -2.08
CA SER A 103 6.42 22.39 -3.35
C SER A 103 5.86 21.35 -4.31
N SER A 104 5.16 21.85 -5.32
CA SER A 104 4.71 21.10 -6.48
C SER A 104 5.28 21.70 -7.76
N ASN A 105 5.46 20.89 -8.79
CA ASN A 105 5.74 21.36 -10.15
C ASN A 105 4.78 20.70 -11.16
N ILE A 106 4.86 21.14 -12.42
CA ILE A 106 4.06 20.60 -13.52
C ILE A 106 5.03 20.10 -14.58
N LYS A 107 4.87 18.85 -15.02
CA LYS A 107 5.71 18.18 -16.03
C LYS A 107 4.87 17.27 -16.91
N THR A 108 5.30 16.99 -18.14
CA THR A 108 4.77 15.89 -18.94
C THR A 108 5.38 14.57 -18.52
N TRP A 109 4.81 13.44 -18.96
CA TRP A 109 5.39 12.11 -18.70
C TRP A 109 6.83 11.96 -19.20
N ALA A 110 7.17 12.61 -20.33
CA ALA A 110 8.52 12.60 -20.88
C ALA A 110 9.52 13.43 -20.04
N GLU A 111 9.05 14.48 -19.37
CA GLU A 111 9.87 15.38 -18.53
C GLU A 111 10.09 14.83 -17.10
N VAL A 112 9.31 13.83 -16.69
CA VAL A 112 9.38 13.22 -15.35
C VAL A 112 10.60 12.30 -15.23
N SER A 113 11.31 12.43 -14.10
CA SER A 113 12.38 11.52 -13.74
C SER A 113 11.81 10.22 -13.21
N ILE A 114 12.39 9.09 -13.62
CA ILE A 114 12.08 7.77 -13.06
C ILE A 114 12.62 7.62 -11.63
N ASN A 115 13.45 8.56 -11.15
CA ASN A 115 13.95 8.60 -9.79
C ASN A 115 12.92 9.26 -8.86
N PRO A 116 12.28 8.50 -7.95
CA PRO A 116 11.26 9.05 -7.06
C PRO A 116 11.80 10.01 -5.99
N ARG A 117 13.12 10.21 -5.88
CA ARG A 117 13.67 11.27 -5.02
C ARG A 117 13.41 12.67 -5.58
N GLU A 118 13.30 12.80 -6.89
CA GLU A 118 13.06 14.08 -7.57
C GLU A 118 11.58 14.42 -7.68
N ASN A 119 10.74 13.37 -7.75
CA ASN A 119 9.30 13.47 -7.79
C ASN A 119 8.69 12.29 -7.02
N PRO A 120 8.55 12.37 -5.70
CA PRO A 120 7.99 11.30 -4.87
C PRO A 120 6.57 10.89 -5.23
N VAL A 121 5.76 11.85 -5.66
CA VAL A 121 4.39 11.61 -6.15
C VAL A 121 4.22 12.16 -7.56
N LEU A 122 3.68 11.34 -8.46
CA LEU A 122 3.11 11.79 -9.73
C LEU A 122 1.60 11.89 -9.59
N TYR A 123 1.04 13.04 -9.93
CA TYR A 123 -0.39 13.31 -9.78
C TYR A 123 -1.02 13.63 -11.13
N ARG A 124 -2.03 12.85 -11.53
CA ARG A 124 -2.83 13.12 -12.73
C ARG A 124 -4.29 13.31 -12.34
N SER A 125 -4.82 14.47 -12.68
CA SER A 125 -6.23 14.81 -12.53
C SER A 125 -6.83 15.10 -13.90
N GLY A 126 -8.05 14.64 -14.16
CA GLY A 126 -8.77 14.84 -15.41
C GLY A 126 -10.16 14.22 -15.35
N TYR A 127 -10.98 14.48 -16.36
CA TYR A 127 -12.34 13.93 -16.48
C TYR A 127 -12.58 13.21 -17.81
N LYS A 128 -11.69 13.38 -18.80
CA LYS A 128 -11.79 12.70 -20.09
C LYS A 128 -11.18 11.29 -20.05
N PRO A 129 -11.63 10.37 -20.91
CA PRO A 129 -10.94 9.09 -21.11
C PRO A 129 -9.52 9.33 -21.62
N PHE A 130 -8.59 8.49 -21.16
CA PHE A 130 -7.21 8.48 -21.63
C PHE A 130 -6.65 7.07 -21.76
N LYS A 131 -5.55 6.95 -22.49
CA LYS A 131 -4.75 5.73 -22.60
C LYS A 131 -3.28 6.12 -22.44
N LEU A 132 -2.50 5.21 -21.84
CA LEU A 132 -1.04 5.34 -21.77
C LEU A 132 -0.42 4.61 -22.95
N GLU A 133 0.64 5.19 -23.51
CA GLU A 133 1.44 4.52 -24.52
C GLU A 133 2.33 3.43 -23.89
N PRO A 134 2.70 2.37 -24.64
CA PRO A 134 3.52 1.27 -24.10
C PRO A 134 4.82 1.71 -23.40
N GLU A 135 5.49 2.73 -23.96
CA GLU A 135 6.70 3.34 -23.40
C GLU A 135 6.41 4.02 -22.04
N GLU A 136 5.27 4.71 -21.93
CA GLU A 136 4.85 5.36 -20.68
C GLU A 136 4.55 4.32 -19.60
N ILE A 137 3.88 3.22 -19.97
CA ILE A 137 3.58 2.11 -19.07
C ILE A 137 4.86 1.51 -18.50
N SER A 138 5.85 1.22 -19.37
CA SER A 138 7.14 0.67 -18.96
C SER A 138 7.88 1.60 -17.98
N ARG A 139 7.95 2.90 -18.30
CA ARG A 139 8.59 3.90 -17.44
C ARG A 139 7.87 4.08 -16.10
N LEU A 140 6.54 4.11 -16.11
CA LEU A 140 5.75 4.25 -14.89
C LEU A 140 5.87 3.01 -14.00
N ARG A 141 5.97 1.82 -14.59
CA ARG A 141 6.24 0.57 -13.88
C ARG A 141 7.59 0.62 -13.17
N GLU A 142 8.64 1.04 -13.87
CA GLU A 142 9.95 1.23 -13.27
C GLU A 142 9.91 2.27 -12.14
N TYR A 143 9.27 3.41 -12.37
CA TYR A 143 9.11 4.48 -11.39
C TYR A 143 8.43 3.99 -10.09
N VAL A 144 7.32 3.25 -10.17
CA VAL A 144 6.65 2.73 -8.97
C VAL A 144 7.46 1.65 -8.27
N ARG A 145 8.17 0.79 -9.01
CA ARG A 145 9.07 -0.23 -8.43
C ARG A 145 10.27 0.39 -7.70
N ASN A 146 10.74 1.55 -8.16
CA ASN A 146 11.80 2.31 -7.49
C ASN A 146 11.33 3.05 -6.22
N GLY A 147 10.03 2.96 -5.88
CA GLY A 147 9.44 3.57 -4.69
C GLY A 147 8.59 4.80 -4.95
N GLY A 148 8.36 5.16 -6.22
CA GLY A 148 7.45 6.24 -6.60
C GLY A 148 5.99 5.93 -6.31
N THR A 149 5.17 6.96 -6.17
CA THR A 149 3.71 6.83 -6.00
C THR A 149 2.97 7.57 -7.09
N ILE A 150 1.95 6.95 -7.68
CA ILE A 150 1.07 7.59 -8.66
C ILE A 150 -0.29 7.83 -8.00
N LEU A 151 -0.79 9.07 -8.07
CA LEU A 151 -2.12 9.47 -7.62
C LEU A 151 -2.96 9.90 -8.82
N PHE A 152 -4.04 9.16 -9.08
CA PHE A 152 -5.06 9.54 -10.05
C PHE A 152 -6.25 10.17 -9.34
N ASN A 153 -6.75 11.29 -9.85
CA ASN A 153 -8.00 11.91 -9.41
C ASN A 153 -8.99 12.00 -10.56
N ALA A 154 -10.14 11.35 -10.42
CA ALA A 154 -11.27 11.56 -11.32
C ALA A 154 -11.89 12.93 -11.04
N LEU A 155 -11.45 13.94 -11.79
CA LEU A 155 -11.96 15.30 -11.69
C LEU A 155 -13.47 15.30 -11.93
N VAL A 156 -14.17 16.11 -11.14
CA VAL A 156 -15.63 16.15 -11.00
C VAL A 156 -16.31 14.79 -10.72
N GLY A 157 -15.54 13.75 -10.43
CA GLY A 157 -15.96 12.36 -10.24
C GLY A 157 -16.36 11.64 -11.54
N HIS A 158 -15.87 12.10 -12.69
CA HIS A 158 -16.27 11.55 -13.99
C HIS A 158 -15.87 10.08 -14.16
N PRO A 159 -16.77 9.19 -14.58
CA PRO A 159 -16.51 7.75 -14.64
C PRO A 159 -15.48 7.38 -15.72
N ASP A 160 -15.46 8.09 -16.87
CA ASP A 160 -14.54 7.76 -17.96
C ASP A 160 -13.07 7.88 -17.56
N PHE A 161 -12.70 8.97 -16.87
CA PHE A 161 -11.34 9.11 -16.36
C PHE A 161 -11.02 8.04 -15.32
N TYR A 162 -11.95 7.75 -14.41
CA TYR A 162 -11.76 6.72 -13.39
C TYR A 162 -11.50 5.35 -14.03
N GLN A 163 -12.30 4.96 -15.05
CA GLN A 163 -12.10 3.70 -15.78
C GLN A 163 -10.75 3.66 -16.48
N SER A 164 -10.33 4.76 -17.12
CA SER A 164 -9.00 4.89 -17.71
C SER A 164 -7.88 4.77 -16.67
N ALA A 165 -8.04 5.34 -15.47
CA ALA A 165 -7.07 5.24 -14.39
C ALA A 165 -6.95 3.80 -13.84
N VAL A 166 -8.07 3.08 -13.70
CA VAL A 166 -8.07 1.66 -13.31
C VAL A 166 -7.38 0.81 -14.38
N ALA A 167 -7.71 1.02 -15.65
CA ALA A 167 -7.07 0.31 -16.75
C ALA A 167 -5.56 0.61 -16.83
N ALA A 168 -5.16 1.87 -16.61
CA ALA A 168 -3.76 2.26 -16.55
C ALA A 168 -3.03 1.56 -15.39
N ALA A 169 -3.62 1.51 -14.20
CA ALA A 169 -3.02 0.83 -13.04
C ALA A 169 -2.81 -0.66 -13.30
N GLN A 170 -3.79 -1.34 -13.90
CA GLN A 170 -3.69 -2.75 -14.31
C GLN A 170 -2.63 -2.98 -15.39
N GLN A 171 -2.39 -2.02 -16.28
CA GLN A 171 -1.34 -2.12 -17.29
C GLN A 171 0.06 -1.88 -16.71
N ILE A 172 0.19 -0.99 -15.73
CA ILE A 172 1.47 -0.70 -15.06
C ILE A 172 1.90 -1.89 -14.20
N LEU A 173 0.96 -2.46 -13.41
CA LEU A 173 1.19 -3.59 -12.49
C LEU A 173 0.17 -4.73 -12.72
N PRO A 174 0.22 -5.46 -13.85
CA PRO A 174 -0.68 -6.56 -14.19
C PRO A 174 -0.61 -7.73 -13.21
N GLU A 175 0.50 -7.88 -12.48
CA GLU A 175 0.66 -8.91 -11.46
C GLU A 175 -0.02 -8.59 -10.12
N ASN A 176 -0.44 -7.33 -9.90
CA ASN A 176 -1.07 -6.88 -8.66
C ASN A 176 -2.51 -6.43 -8.93
N PRO A 177 -3.51 -6.91 -8.17
CA PRO A 177 -4.89 -6.50 -8.37
C PRO A 177 -5.13 -5.05 -7.94
N VAL A 178 -6.01 -4.36 -8.65
CA VAL A 178 -6.62 -3.12 -8.16
C VAL A 178 -7.71 -3.51 -7.16
N TYR A 179 -7.69 -2.90 -5.98
CA TYR A 179 -8.65 -3.20 -4.92
C TYR A 179 -9.16 -1.92 -4.24
N ARG A 180 -10.35 -1.98 -3.65
CA ARG A 180 -10.88 -0.88 -2.84
C ARG A 180 -10.18 -0.85 -1.49
N ILE A 181 -9.50 0.26 -1.19
CA ILE A 181 -8.77 0.43 0.07
C ILE A 181 -9.76 0.45 1.23
N ARG A 182 -9.50 -0.35 2.27
CA ARG A 182 -10.34 -0.47 3.47
C ARG A 182 -9.96 0.55 4.55
N LEU A 183 -10.88 0.83 5.48
CA LEU A 183 -10.70 1.84 6.54
C LEU A 183 -9.57 1.54 7.52
N ASP A 184 -9.15 0.27 7.64
CA ASP A 184 -7.97 -0.12 8.40
C ASP A 184 -6.66 0.07 7.62
N HIS A 185 -6.69 0.65 6.42
CA HIS A 185 -5.49 1.06 5.72
C HIS A 185 -4.91 2.37 6.29
N PRO A 186 -3.58 2.61 6.28
CA PRO A 186 -2.98 3.77 6.91
C PRO A 186 -3.30 5.07 6.16
N VAL A 187 -3.64 5.01 4.88
CA VAL A 187 -4.09 6.20 4.11
C VAL A 187 -5.31 6.90 4.73
N PHE A 188 -6.04 6.24 5.64
CA PHE A 188 -7.16 6.85 6.37
C PHE A 188 -6.82 7.22 7.82
N ARG A 189 -5.56 7.08 8.25
CA ARG A 189 -5.11 7.40 9.62
C ARG A 189 -3.66 7.87 9.76
N SER A 190 -2.96 8.12 8.65
CA SER A 190 -1.56 8.59 8.65
C SER A 190 -1.37 9.94 9.31
N TYR A 191 -2.40 10.80 9.34
CA TYR A 191 -2.35 12.09 10.02
C TYR A 191 -3.66 12.40 10.75
N HIS A 192 -4.79 12.36 10.04
CA HIS A 192 -6.13 12.39 10.60
C HIS A 192 -6.74 10.99 10.60
N GLU A 193 -7.42 10.60 11.67
CA GLU A 193 -8.29 9.43 11.65
C GLU A 193 -9.56 9.76 10.83
N ILE A 194 -9.79 9.02 9.76
CA ILE A 194 -10.92 9.16 8.83
C ILE A 194 -11.67 7.84 8.83
N LYS A 195 -12.84 7.84 9.50
CA LYS A 195 -13.80 6.73 9.46
C LYS A 195 -14.93 6.99 8.47
N GLU A 196 -15.25 8.27 8.28
CA GLU A 196 -16.33 8.76 7.43
C GLU A 196 -15.90 10.08 6.78
N VAL A 197 -16.53 10.39 5.65
CA VAL A 197 -16.35 11.61 4.87
C VAL A 197 -17.70 12.18 4.45
N LYS A 198 -17.76 13.49 4.27
CA LYS A 198 -18.90 14.15 3.64
C LYS A 198 -18.66 14.30 2.15
N TYR A 199 -19.64 13.86 1.38
CA TYR A 199 -19.72 14.09 -0.06
C TYR A 199 -20.47 15.38 -0.36
N ARG A 200 -20.13 16.00 -1.50
CA ARG A 200 -20.83 17.19 -2.00
C ARG A 200 -22.28 16.87 -2.32
N GLU A 201 -23.15 17.86 -2.15
CA GLU A 201 -24.61 17.72 -2.32
C GLU A 201 -24.99 17.04 -3.64
N ARG A 202 -24.31 17.40 -4.74
CA ARG A 202 -24.57 16.82 -6.06
C ARG A 202 -24.35 15.31 -6.10
N ALA A 203 -23.30 14.79 -5.46
CA ALA A 203 -23.01 13.36 -5.39
C ALA A 203 -24.13 12.59 -4.69
N ILE A 204 -24.66 13.17 -3.61
CA ILE A 204 -25.73 12.60 -2.80
C ILE A 204 -27.05 12.62 -3.57
N LYS A 205 -27.40 13.78 -4.16
CA LYS A 205 -28.64 13.97 -4.91
C LYS A 205 -28.75 13.05 -6.12
N ASP A 206 -27.64 12.84 -6.83
CA ASP A 206 -27.59 11.95 -7.99
C ASP A 206 -27.46 10.47 -7.59
N GLY A 207 -27.34 10.14 -6.30
CA GLY A 207 -27.27 8.76 -5.82
C GLY A 207 -26.01 8.00 -6.24
N VAL A 208 -24.93 8.70 -6.61
CA VAL A 208 -23.66 8.06 -7.01
C VAL A 208 -22.83 7.59 -5.81
N VAL A 209 -23.21 7.99 -4.60
CA VAL A 209 -22.63 7.53 -3.33
C VAL A 209 -23.70 6.83 -2.49
N SER A 210 -23.36 5.67 -1.94
CA SER A 210 -24.26 4.82 -1.14
C SER A 210 -24.06 4.92 0.36
N ASP A 211 -22.89 5.41 0.78
CA ASP A 211 -22.42 5.42 2.17
C ASP A 211 -21.47 6.60 2.39
N SER A 212 -21.10 6.84 3.64
CA SER A 212 -20.17 7.90 4.05
C SER A 212 -18.70 7.44 4.07
N TYR A 213 -18.35 6.31 3.44
CA TYR A 213 -16.99 5.82 3.44
C TYR A 213 -16.21 6.33 2.23
N PRO A 214 -14.97 6.84 2.42
CA PRO A 214 -14.15 7.28 1.31
C PRO A 214 -13.93 6.16 0.30
N TRP A 215 -13.85 6.53 -0.97
CA TRP A 215 -13.60 5.59 -2.07
C TRP A 215 -12.27 5.91 -2.73
N LEU A 216 -11.24 5.20 -2.28
CA LEU A 216 -9.94 5.13 -2.90
C LEU A 216 -9.67 3.68 -3.32
N ASP A 217 -9.21 3.49 -4.55
CA ASP A 217 -8.68 2.21 -4.99
C ASP A 217 -7.14 2.25 -4.96
N GLY A 218 -6.54 1.10 -4.72
CA GLY A 218 -5.10 0.94 -4.54
C GLY A 218 -4.53 -0.21 -5.37
N VAL A 219 -3.24 -0.09 -5.68
CA VAL A 219 -2.40 -1.21 -6.13
C VAL A 219 -1.14 -1.24 -5.29
N ASP A 220 -0.87 -2.37 -4.66
CA ASP A 220 0.25 -2.52 -3.72
C ASP A 220 1.48 -3.13 -4.39
N ILE A 221 2.65 -2.71 -3.92
CA ILE A 221 3.96 -3.36 -4.10
C ILE A 221 4.58 -3.45 -2.71
N ASP A 222 4.93 -4.66 -2.23
CA ASP A 222 5.60 -4.85 -0.93
C ASP A 222 4.85 -4.22 0.26
N ASN A 223 3.52 -4.40 0.29
CA ASN A 223 2.54 -3.76 1.19
C ASN A 223 2.49 -2.22 1.15
N ARG A 224 3.17 -1.59 0.18
CA ARG A 224 3.04 -0.16 -0.09
C ARG A 224 2.07 0.05 -1.24
N THR A 225 1.02 0.84 -1.03
CA THR A 225 0.12 1.29 -2.09
C THR A 225 0.86 2.26 -3.01
N ALA A 226 1.29 1.73 -4.17
CA ALA A 226 2.14 2.42 -5.13
C ALA A 226 1.31 3.22 -6.14
N ILE A 227 0.08 2.79 -6.41
CA ILE A 227 -0.89 3.52 -7.23
C ILE A 227 -2.15 3.72 -6.41
N ILE A 228 -2.61 4.97 -6.31
CA ILE A 228 -3.84 5.35 -5.61
C ILE A 228 -4.76 6.04 -6.61
N ILE A 229 -6.02 5.64 -6.65
CA ILE A 229 -7.04 6.21 -7.53
C ILE A 229 -8.18 6.73 -6.66
N SER A 230 -8.42 8.04 -6.72
CA SER A 230 -9.61 8.64 -6.13
C SER A 230 -10.79 8.54 -7.10
N ARG A 231 -11.79 7.72 -6.76
CA ARG A 231 -13.01 7.54 -7.57
C ARG A 231 -13.84 8.82 -7.63
N PHE A 232 -13.94 9.53 -6.52
CA PHE A 232 -14.61 10.81 -6.41
C PHE A 232 -13.59 11.94 -6.34
N ASP A 233 -13.99 13.12 -6.78
CA ASP A 233 -13.08 14.24 -6.88
C ASP A 233 -12.59 14.73 -5.51
N ILE A 234 -11.25 14.82 -5.35
CA ILE A 234 -10.58 15.48 -4.21
C ILE A 234 -10.09 16.88 -4.56
N ALA A 235 -9.84 17.17 -5.84
CA ALA A 235 -9.16 18.39 -6.29
C ALA A 235 -10.00 19.65 -6.08
N MET A 236 -11.31 19.59 -6.31
CA MET A 236 -12.22 20.72 -6.11
C MET A 236 -12.28 21.12 -4.65
N GLY A 237 -12.22 20.16 -3.73
CA GLY A 237 -12.16 20.40 -2.30
C GLY A 237 -10.83 21.02 -1.84
N TRP A 238 -9.72 20.63 -2.45
CA TRP A 238 -8.42 21.28 -2.22
C TRP A 238 -8.40 22.73 -2.70
N GLU A 239 -9.02 22.99 -3.85
CA GLU A 239 -9.08 24.34 -4.42
C GLU A 239 -10.15 25.24 -3.78
N LYS A 240 -11.09 24.64 -3.04
CA LYS A 240 -12.35 25.27 -2.58
C LYS A 240 -13.20 25.78 -3.76
N ASN A 241 -13.19 25.03 -4.86
CA ASN A 241 -14.00 25.36 -6.03
C ASN A 241 -15.48 25.05 -5.74
N ARG A 242 -16.37 25.97 -6.12
CA ARG A 242 -17.80 25.95 -5.83
C ARG A 242 -18.67 25.31 -6.91
N SER A 243 -18.07 24.90 -8.04
CA SER A 243 -18.81 24.18 -9.09
C SER A 243 -19.31 22.83 -8.58
N GLU A 244 -20.43 22.39 -9.13
CA GLU A 244 -21.00 21.08 -8.80
C GLU A 244 -20.01 19.96 -9.20
N SER A 245 -19.86 18.96 -8.34
CA SER A 245 -19.04 17.79 -8.62
C SER A 245 -19.50 16.57 -7.83
N TRP A 246 -19.20 15.38 -8.35
CA TRP A 246 -19.23 14.15 -7.57
C TRP A 246 -17.90 14.01 -6.83
N GLY A 247 -17.78 14.75 -5.73
CA GLY A 247 -16.54 14.88 -4.96
C GLY A 247 -16.77 14.95 -3.47
N TYR A 248 -15.67 15.05 -2.74
CA TYR A 248 -15.68 15.25 -1.29
C TYR A 248 -15.88 16.73 -0.92
N GLU A 249 -16.45 16.99 0.24
CA GLU A 249 -16.52 18.31 0.83
C GLU A 249 -15.12 18.87 1.15
N ASP A 250 -14.98 20.20 1.16
CA ASP A 250 -13.68 20.88 1.25
C ASP A 250 -12.84 20.46 2.48
N ALA A 251 -13.49 20.17 3.61
CA ALA A 251 -12.81 19.74 4.82
C ALA A 251 -12.27 18.31 4.70
N ASP A 252 -13.10 17.37 4.22
CA ASP A 252 -12.73 15.97 4.10
C ASP A 252 -11.75 15.73 2.94
N ALA A 253 -11.89 16.45 1.84
CA ALA A 253 -10.90 16.44 0.75
C ALA A 253 -9.50 16.82 1.27
N ARG A 254 -9.38 17.86 2.10
CA ARG A 254 -8.10 18.29 2.68
C ARG A 254 -7.55 17.29 3.69
N ARG A 255 -8.40 16.69 4.55
CA ARG A 255 -8.00 15.61 5.47
C ARG A 255 -7.46 14.40 4.70
N LEU A 256 -8.15 13.98 3.63
CA LEU A 256 -7.68 12.93 2.74
C LEU A 256 -6.35 13.30 2.08
N GLY A 257 -6.22 14.54 1.59
CA GLY A 257 -4.97 15.05 1.00
C GLY A 257 -3.79 15.02 1.98
N ALA A 258 -3.96 15.49 3.21
CA ALA A 258 -2.93 15.40 4.24
C ALA A 258 -2.54 13.94 4.53
N ASN A 259 -3.51 13.04 4.69
CA ASN A 259 -3.20 11.64 4.92
C ASN A 259 -2.45 10.98 3.75
N LEU A 260 -2.85 11.25 2.50
CA LEU A 260 -2.18 10.71 1.31
C LEU A 260 -0.72 11.14 1.28
N ILE A 261 -0.45 12.43 1.53
CA ILE A 261 0.91 12.92 1.57
C ILE A 261 1.69 12.33 2.75
N SER A 262 1.13 12.33 3.96
CA SER A 262 1.77 11.75 5.15
C SER A 262 2.03 10.26 5.02
N TYR A 263 1.16 9.54 4.32
CA TYR A 263 1.36 8.14 3.95
C TYR A 263 2.57 7.98 3.03
N VAL A 264 2.61 8.73 1.92
CA VAL A 264 3.70 8.59 0.93
C VAL A 264 5.05 9.00 1.52
N THR A 265 5.11 10.09 2.28
CA THR A 265 6.36 10.54 2.89
C THR A 265 6.89 9.51 3.90
N ALA A 266 6.02 8.92 4.72
CA ALA A 266 6.41 7.85 5.64
C ALA A 266 6.85 6.57 4.91
N MET A 267 6.18 6.20 3.82
CA MET A 267 6.47 4.98 3.04
C MET A 267 7.63 5.14 2.04
N GLN A 268 8.26 6.31 1.95
CA GLN A 268 9.29 6.57 0.94
C GLN A 268 10.51 5.64 1.09
N GLU A 269 10.99 5.40 2.31
CA GLU A 269 12.13 4.50 2.51
C GLU A 269 11.74 3.02 2.32
N ALA A 270 10.51 2.65 2.67
CA ALA A 270 9.96 1.32 2.41
C ALA A 270 9.97 1.01 0.90
N GLY A 271 9.44 1.94 0.09
CA GLY A 271 9.43 1.80 -1.38
C GLY A 271 10.84 1.75 -2.00
N ARG A 272 11.82 2.42 -1.39
CA ARG A 272 13.22 2.37 -1.85
C ARG A 272 13.93 1.07 -1.50
N SER A 273 13.55 0.45 -0.40
CA SER A 273 14.08 -0.86 0.02
C SER A 273 13.54 -1.97 -0.89
N ALA A 274 12.25 -1.93 -1.20
CA ALA A 274 11.57 -2.84 -2.14
C ALA A 274 12.29 -2.92 -3.49
N GLY A 275 12.63 -1.78 -4.10
CA GLY A 275 13.37 -1.73 -5.37
C GLY A 275 14.79 -2.30 -5.36
N LYS A 276 15.30 -2.74 -4.20
CA LYS A 276 16.65 -3.32 -4.03
C LYS A 276 16.64 -4.78 -3.55
N SER A 277 15.47 -5.43 -3.50
CA SER A 277 15.34 -6.80 -2.98
C SER A 277 16.29 -7.76 -3.69
N VAL A 278 17.01 -8.59 -2.92
CA VAL A 278 17.95 -9.60 -3.42
C VAL A 278 17.16 -10.83 -3.85
N GLU A 279 17.27 -11.23 -5.12
CA GLU A 279 16.78 -12.54 -5.56
C GLU A 279 17.68 -13.64 -4.97
N LEU A 280 17.11 -14.47 -4.11
CA LEU A 280 17.77 -15.67 -3.60
C LEU A 280 17.48 -16.82 -4.56
N ALA A 281 18.53 -17.46 -5.07
CA ALA A 281 18.43 -18.62 -5.95
C ALA A 281 18.84 -19.89 -5.21
N ASP A 282 18.21 -21.00 -5.57
CA ASP A 282 18.61 -22.33 -5.09
C ASP A 282 20.03 -22.66 -5.59
N ALA A 283 20.84 -23.29 -4.73
CA ALA A 283 22.13 -23.83 -5.15
C ALA A 283 21.92 -24.96 -6.17
N ALA A 284 22.79 -25.07 -7.17
CA ALA A 284 22.76 -26.17 -8.14
C ALA A 284 23.02 -27.52 -7.44
N GLY A 285 21.96 -28.31 -7.21
CA GLY A 285 22.02 -29.58 -6.47
C GLY A 285 20.64 -30.24 -6.32
N SER A 286 20.61 -31.45 -5.75
CA SER A 286 19.40 -32.29 -5.65
C SER A 286 18.26 -31.58 -4.89
N LYS A 287 17.13 -31.36 -5.59
CA LYS A 287 15.88 -30.81 -5.04
C LYS A 287 15.09 -31.80 -4.16
N SER A 288 15.65 -32.97 -3.87
CA SER A 288 14.98 -34.03 -3.11
C SER A 288 15.20 -33.84 -1.61
N GLY A 289 14.11 -33.76 -0.84
CA GLY A 289 14.15 -33.60 0.62
C GLY A 289 14.18 -32.15 1.12
N SER A 290 14.13 -31.14 0.24
CA SER A 290 14.02 -29.74 0.66
C SER A 290 12.60 -29.34 1.06
N LEU A 291 12.48 -28.53 2.10
CA LEU A 291 11.21 -27.89 2.46
C LEU A 291 10.78 -26.97 1.32
N ARG A 292 9.59 -27.23 0.76
CA ARG A 292 8.93 -26.39 -0.23
C ARG A 292 7.66 -25.81 0.38
N VAL A 293 7.46 -24.51 0.19
CA VAL A 293 6.29 -23.80 0.67
C VAL A 293 5.48 -23.29 -0.52
N GLY A 294 4.21 -23.67 -0.58
CA GLY A 294 3.27 -23.15 -1.56
C GLY A 294 2.66 -21.84 -1.07
N TRP A 295 2.79 -20.76 -1.84
CA TRP A 295 2.16 -19.48 -1.54
C TRP A 295 0.74 -19.45 -2.09
N VAL A 296 -0.24 -19.43 -1.20
CA VAL A 296 -1.65 -19.46 -1.56
C VAL A 296 -2.07 -18.17 -2.27
N ALA A 297 -2.58 -18.32 -3.49
CA ALA A 297 -3.21 -17.25 -4.25
C ALA A 297 -4.69 -17.11 -3.86
N HIS A 298 -5.15 -15.86 -3.74
CA HIS A 298 -6.57 -15.53 -3.49
C HIS A 298 -6.97 -14.23 -4.20
N ALA A 299 -8.26 -13.85 -4.14
CA ALA A 299 -8.78 -12.70 -4.87
C ALA A 299 -8.24 -11.33 -4.39
N GLY A 300 -7.91 -11.18 -3.10
CA GLY A 300 -7.27 -9.97 -2.57
C GLY A 300 -5.76 -9.88 -2.84
N PRO A 301 -5.06 -8.80 -2.44
CA PRO A 301 -3.61 -8.68 -2.53
C PRO A 301 -2.92 -9.73 -1.65
N TRP A 302 -2.47 -10.82 -2.25
CA TRP A 302 -1.83 -11.95 -1.56
C TRP A 302 -0.30 -11.96 -1.72
N LYS A 303 0.23 -11.33 -2.77
CA LYS A 303 1.67 -11.08 -2.98
C LYS A 303 2.13 -9.86 -2.16
N THR A 304 2.08 -10.00 -0.84
CA THR A 304 2.36 -8.94 0.12
C THR A 304 3.82 -8.53 0.13
N ARG A 305 4.75 -9.44 0.45
CA ARG A 305 6.21 -9.23 0.51
C ARG A 305 6.99 -10.42 -0.08
N PRO A 306 7.29 -10.44 -1.39
CA PRO A 306 7.86 -11.61 -2.06
C PRO A 306 9.23 -12.06 -1.55
N ALA A 307 10.05 -11.14 -1.03
CA ALA A 307 11.37 -11.49 -0.49
C ALA A 307 11.33 -12.00 0.97
N ALA A 308 10.23 -11.82 1.68
CA ALA A 308 10.14 -12.13 3.11
C ALA A 308 10.29 -13.63 3.41
N LEU A 309 9.51 -14.48 2.72
CA LEU A 309 9.53 -15.93 2.95
C LEU A 309 10.87 -16.60 2.53
N PRO A 310 11.49 -16.25 1.38
CA PRO A 310 12.82 -16.75 1.03
C PRO A 310 13.89 -16.34 2.04
N MET A 311 13.81 -15.11 2.59
CA MET A 311 14.72 -14.67 3.65
C MET A 311 14.52 -15.46 4.95
N LEU A 312 13.27 -15.79 5.31
CA LEU A 312 12.98 -16.65 6.46
C LEU A 312 13.51 -18.08 6.26
N LEU A 313 13.29 -18.67 5.08
CA LEU A 313 13.80 -20.00 4.74
C LEU A 313 15.33 -20.04 4.79
N ARG A 314 16.00 -18.95 4.38
CA ARG A 314 17.46 -18.82 4.48
C ARG A 314 17.91 -18.84 5.94
N GLU A 315 17.20 -18.14 6.82
CA GLU A 315 17.53 -18.15 8.24
C GLU A 315 17.25 -19.51 8.89
N LEU A 316 16.18 -20.20 8.51
CA LEU A 316 15.91 -21.58 8.94
C LEU A 316 17.07 -22.51 8.54
N ASN A 317 17.49 -22.49 7.28
CA ASN A 317 18.61 -23.31 6.80
C ASN A 317 19.91 -23.00 7.55
N LYS A 318 20.21 -21.71 7.77
CA LYS A 318 21.39 -21.28 8.50
C LYS A 318 21.39 -21.70 9.97
N SER A 319 20.23 -21.64 10.62
CA SER A 319 20.10 -21.93 12.07
C SER A 319 19.97 -23.43 12.37
N THR A 320 19.38 -24.21 11.47
CA THR A 320 19.04 -25.63 11.73
C THR A 320 19.76 -26.62 10.80
N GLY A 321 20.35 -26.15 9.70
CA GLY A 321 20.88 -27.00 8.64
C GLY A 321 19.81 -27.66 7.76
N ALA A 322 18.52 -27.40 8.01
CA ALA A 322 17.43 -28.01 7.24
C ALA A 322 17.53 -27.62 5.75
N PRO A 323 17.46 -28.57 4.81
CA PRO A 323 17.42 -28.26 3.38
C PRO A 323 16.10 -27.53 3.05
N VAL A 324 16.20 -26.38 2.40
CA VAL A 324 15.05 -25.55 1.98
C VAL A 324 15.14 -25.25 0.48
N SER A 325 14.00 -24.96 -0.14
CA SER A 325 13.96 -24.38 -1.49
C SER A 325 13.47 -22.93 -1.38
N PHE A 326 14.17 -22.01 -2.02
CA PHE A 326 13.79 -20.60 -2.13
C PHE A 326 12.76 -20.36 -3.24
N GLU A 327 12.53 -21.36 -4.11
CA GLU A 327 11.50 -21.33 -5.15
C GLU A 327 10.10 -21.38 -4.51
N LEU A 328 9.47 -20.21 -4.37
CA LEU A 328 8.07 -20.14 -3.97
C LEU A 328 7.18 -20.52 -5.16
N ARG A 329 6.24 -21.42 -4.92
CA ARG A 329 5.22 -21.78 -5.90
C ARG A 329 3.92 -21.06 -5.58
N ASP A 330 3.40 -20.32 -6.53
CA ASP A 330 2.04 -19.81 -6.49
C ASP A 330 1.08 -21.03 -6.52
N VAL A 331 0.21 -21.15 -5.51
CA VAL A 331 -0.72 -22.26 -5.34
C VAL A 331 -2.15 -21.74 -5.34
N PHE A 332 -2.94 -22.15 -6.32
CA PHE A 332 -4.40 -21.98 -6.29
C PHE A 332 -5.00 -23.15 -5.52
N LEU A 333 -5.90 -22.89 -4.57
CA LEU A 333 -6.53 -23.95 -3.76
C LEU A 333 -7.45 -24.88 -4.56
N THR A 334 -7.71 -24.56 -5.83
CA THR A 334 -8.38 -25.45 -6.79
C THR A 334 -7.46 -26.46 -7.44
N ASP A 335 -6.13 -26.25 -7.38
CA ASP A 335 -5.15 -27.02 -8.15
C ASP A 335 -4.61 -28.20 -7.34
N ALA A 336 -4.49 -29.36 -8.00
CA ALA A 336 -3.95 -30.56 -7.37
C ALA A 336 -2.48 -30.42 -6.95
N SER A 337 -1.74 -29.45 -7.50
CA SER A 337 -0.35 -29.15 -7.14
C SER A 337 -0.19 -28.74 -5.68
N MET A 338 -1.26 -28.27 -5.01
CA MET A 338 -1.22 -27.95 -3.58
C MET A 338 -0.82 -29.14 -2.70
N PHE A 339 -1.11 -30.37 -3.16
CA PHE A 339 -0.77 -31.60 -2.43
C PHE A 339 0.70 -32.02 -2.63
N GLU A 340 1.45 -31.36 -3.52
CA GLU A 340 2.89 -31.61 -3.71
C GLU A 340 3.77 -30.86 -2.70
N THR A 341 3.21 -29.89 -1.98
CA THR A 341 3.92 -29.12 -0.96
C THR A 341 3.42 -29.50 0.43
N PRO A 342 4.30 -29.86 1.38
CA PRO A 342 3.86 -30.23 2.74
C PRO A 342 3.30 -29.03 3.52
N MET A 343 3.59 -27.81 3.06
CA MET A 343 3.24 -26.58 3.74
C MET A 343 2.73 -25.53 2.76
N LEU A 344 1.65 -24.84 3.15
CA LEU A 344 1.08 -23.69 2.48
C LEU A 344 1.31 -22.43 3.33
N TYR A 345 1.56 -21.32 2.66
CA TYR A 345 1.68 -19.99 3.24
C TYR A 345 0.58 -19.08 2.71
N LEU A 346 -0.16 -18.41 3.60
CA LEU A 346 -1.27 -17.52 3.25
C LEU A 346 -1.13 -16.18 4.00
N THR A 347 -1.12 -15.08 3.26
CA THR A 347 -1.00 -13.72 3.79
C THR A 347 -1.81 -12.78 2.93
N GLY A 348 -2.16 -11.61 3.47
CA GLY A 348 -2.88 -10.57 2.76
C GLY A 348 -3.07 -9.32 3.60
N THR A 349 -3.44 -8.23 2.93
CA THR A 349 -3.63 -6.89 3.57
C THR A 349 -5.09 -6.43 3.58
N THR A 350 -6.02 -7.24 3.08
CA THR A 350 -7.44 -6.90 3.00
C THR A 350 -8.32 -8.14 3.19
N ASP A 351 -9.63 -7.95 3.27
CA ASP A 351 -10.58 -9.06 3.32
C ASP A 351 -10.49 -9.95 2.08
N PHE A 352 -10.73 -11.24 2.28
CA PHE A 352 -10.83 -12.23 1.21
C PHE A 352 -11.91 -13.25 1.55
N SER A 353 -12.30 -14.03 0.55
CA SER A 353 -13.23 -15.15 0.70
C SER A 353 -12.77 -16.30 -0.17
N LEU A 354 -12.87 -17.52 0.33
CA LEU A 354 -12.62 -18.72 -0.45
C LEU A 354 -13.93 -19.20 -1.10
N GLY A 355 -13.82 -19.69 -2.32
CA GLY A 355 -14.87 -20.45 -2.99
C GLY A 355 -15.09 -21.81 -2.33
N GLU A 356 -16.22 -22.45 -2.62
CA GLU A 356 -16.59 -23.70 -1.96
C GLU A 356 -15.59 -24.83 -2.23
N ASN A 357 -15.13 -24.96 -3.48
CA ASN A 357 -14.13 -25.96 -3.85
C ASN A 357 -12.78 -25.70 -3.18
N GLU A 358 -12.37 -24.43 -3.05
CA GLU A 358 -11.14 -24.04 -2.35
C GLU A 358 -11.20 -24.43 -0.87
N ARG A 359 -12.34 -24.21 -0.21
CA ARG A 359 -12.57 -24.64 1.17
C ARG A 359 -12.49 -26.15 1.33
N VAL A 360 -13.14 -26.90 0.44
CA VAL A 360 -13.14 -28.38 0.47
C VAL A 360 -11.72 -28.91 0.28
N ASN A 361 -10.98 -28.40 -0.70
CA ASN A 361 -9.61 -28.83 -0.99
C ASN A 361 -8.65 -28.47 0.15
N LEU A 362 -8.75 -27.26 0.71
CA LEU A 362 -7.94 -26.88 1.86
C LEU A 362 -8.24 -27.76 3.09
N ARG A 363 -9.52 -28.06 3.35
CA ARG A 363 -9.88 -29.03 4.41
C ARG A 363 -9.23 -30.38 4.17
N GLN A 364 -9.30 -30.92 2.95
CA GLN A 364 -8.68 -32.21 2.62
C GLN A 364 -7.16 -32.19 2.77
N PHE A 365 -6.51 -31.10 2.37
CA PHE A 365 -5.07 -30.90 2.55
C PHE A 365 -4.67 -30.96 4.02
N LEU A 366 -5.38 -30.22 4.87
CA LEU A 366 -5.14 -30.17 6.32
C LEU A 366 -5.40 -31.52 6.99
N MET A 367 -6.50 -32.20 6.62
CA MET A 367 -6.86 -33.53 7.15
C MET A 367 -5.86 -34.63 6.75
N LYS A 368 -5.11 -34.44 5.66
CA LYS A 368 -4.05 -35.36 5.21
C LYS A 368 -2.68 -35.06 5.85
N GLY A 369 -2.62 -34.12 6.79
CA GLY A 369 -1.39 -33.74 7.49
C GLY A 369 -0.59 -32.62 6.83
N GLY A 370 -1.10 -32.03 5.73
CA GLY A 370 -0.55 -30.79 5.19
C GLY A 370 -0.83 -29.62 6.13
N VAL A 371 0.00 -28.58 6.11
CA VAL A 371 -0.11 -27.48 7.07
C VAL A 371 -0.20 -26.12 6.45
N LEU A 372 -1.09 -25.31 7.02
CA LEU A 372 -1.25 -23.92 6.66
C LEU A 372 -0.58 -23.03 7.71
N PHE A 373 0.42 -22.27 7.29
CA PHE A 373 0.89 -21.11 8.04
C PHE A 373 0.30 -19.85 7.42
N ALA A 374 -0.27 -19.00 8.25
CA ALA A 374 -0.77 -17.71 7.83
C ALA A 374 -0.33 -16.56 8.73
N GLU A 375 -0.20 -15.37 8.15
CA GLU A 375 -0.03 -14.13 8.88
C GLU A 375 -0.90 -13.01 8.29
N ALA A 376 -1.33 -12.07 9.13
CA ALA A 376 -1.97 -10.85 8.65
C ALA A 376 -0.90 -9.85 8.21
N GLY A 377 -0.76 -9.65 6.90
CA GLY A 377 0.16 -8.66 6.33
C GLY A 377 -0.16 -7.25 6.85
N ASP A 378 0.87 -6.53 7.31
CA ASP A 378 0.76 -5.26 8.03
C ASP A 378 -0.14 -5.30 9.30
N GLY A 379 -0.58 -6.48 9.75
CA GLY A 379 -1.51 -6.69 10.87
C GLY A 379 -2.90 -6.11 10.62
N ARG A 380 -3.40 -6.23 9.38
CA ARG A 380 -4.70 -5.69 8.95
C ARG A 380 -5.87 -6.45 9.59
N SER A 381 -6.74 -5.71 10.28
CA SER A 381 -7.92 -6.27 10.97
C SER A 381 -8.96 -6.87 10.02
N THR A 382 -9.10 -6.32 8.81
CA THR A 382 -10.02 -6.84 7.79
C THR A 382 -9.59 -8.23 7.31
N PHE A 383 -8.29 -8.44 7.10
CA PHE A 383 -7.73 -9.74 6.79
C PHE A 383 -7.88 -10.73 7.96
N ASP A 384 -7.58 -10.31 9.20
CA ASP A 384 -7.74 -11.15 10.40
C ASP A 384 -9.19 -11.66 10.56
N ALA A 385 -10.17 -10.77 10.40
CA ALA A 385 -11.58 -11.14 10.44
C ALA A 385 -11.95 -12.17 9.35
N SER A 386 -11.51 -11.93 8.11
CA SER A 386 -11.74 -12.85 6.99
C SER A 386 -11.07 -14.21 7.20
N PHE A 387 -9.81 -14.23 7.64
CA PHE A 387 -9.07 -15.48 7.87
C PHE A 387 -9.77 -16.34 8.91
N ARG A 388 -10.15 -15.77 10.05
CA ARG A 388 -10.90 -16.49 11.10
C ARG A 388 -12.24 -17.02 10.59
N ALA A 389 -12.97 -16.23 9.82
CA ALA A 389 -14.25 -16.63 9.25
C ALA A 389 -14.12 -17.77 8.23
N GLU A 390 -13.08 -17.75 7.37
CA GLU A 390 -12.82 -18.84 6.44
C GLU A 390 -12.33 -20.09 7.16
N MET A 391 -11.45 -19.98 8.16
CA MET A 391 -11.01 -21.15 8.92
C MET A 391 -12.15 -21.81 9.70
N ALA A 392 -13.12 -21.06 10.21
CA ALA A 392 -14.33 -21.60 10.82
C ALA A 392 -15.21 -22.38 9.82
N LYS A 393 -15.17 -22.03 8.54
CA LYS A 393 -15.86 -22.80 7.47
C LYS A 393 -15.03 -24.01 7.03
N VAL A 394 -13.71 -23.87 6.94
CA VAL A 394 -12.79 -24.94 6.49
C VAL A 394 -12.66 -26.03 7.55
N LEU A 395 -12.58 -25.69 8.83
CA LEU A 395 -12.44 -26.62 9.95
C LEU A 395 -13.49 -26.33 11.05
N PRO A 396 -14.78 -26.61 10.83
CA PRO A 396 -15.84 -26.27 11.78
C PRO A 396 -15.67 -26.94 13.15
N ASP A 397 -15.08 -28.14 13.18
CA ASP A 397 -14.87 -28.93 14.40
C ASP A 397 -13.49 -28.68 15.06
N HIS A 398 -12.63 -27.87 14.44
CA HIS A 398 -11.28 -27.58 14.93
C HIS A 398 -11.04 -26.05 14.97
N PRO A 399 -11.58 -25.36 16.00
CA PRO A 399 -11.50 -23.92 16.09
C PRO A 399 -10.05 -23.43 16.29
N LEU A 400 -9.76 -22.22 15.81
CA LEU A 400 -8.50 -21.53 16.11
C LEU A 400 -8.46 -21.14 17.59
N THR A 401 -7.49 -21.65 18.33
CA THR A 401 -7.27 -21.34 19.76
C THR A 401 -5.91 -20.68 19.99
N PRO A 402 -5.78 -19.74 20.93
CA PRO A 402 -4.48 -19.16 21.29
C PRO A 402 -3.49 -20.22 21.74
N VAL A 403 -2.24 -20.10 21.29
CA VAL A 403 -1.15 -21.00 21.70
C VAL A 403 -0.73 -20.69 23.14
N ALA A 404 -0.63 -21.72 23.98
CA ALA A 404 -0.15 -21.58 25.35
C ALA A 404 1.32 -21.12 25.38
N SER A 405 1.68 -20.27 26.34
CA SER A 405 3.04 -19.73 26.48
C SER A 405 4.13 -20.78 26.76
N THR A 406 3.73 -22.01 27.13
CA THR A 406 4.62 -23.16 27.34
C THR A 406 4.81 -24.04 26.10
N SER A 407 4.16 -23.72 24.97
CA SER A 407 4.24 -24.49 23.73
C SER A 407 5.65 -24.43 23.10
N SER A 408 6.10 -25.52 22.50
CA SER A 408 7.36 -25.58 21.74
C SER A 408 7.43 -24.53 20.62
N LEU A 409 6.30 -24.07 20.08
CA LEU A 409 6.23 -22.97 19.11
C LEU A 409 6.90 -21.68 19.61
N PHE A 410 6.97 -21.47 20.93
CA PHE A 410 7.64 -20.31 21.53
C PHE A 410 9.01 -20.64 22.12
N HIS A 411 9.44 -21.90 22.14
CA HIS A 411 10.68 -22.32 22.81
C HIS A 411 11.68 -23.05 21.92
N GLU A 412 11.29 -23.47 20.70
CA GLU A 412 12.14 -24.25 19.80
C GLU A 412 12.10 -23.78 18.34
N PRO A 413 13.25 -23.62 17.68
CA PRO A 413 14.61 -23.71 18.24
C PRO A 413 15.01 -22.46 19.03
N ASN A 414 14.24 -21.37 18.96
CA ASN A 414 14.50 -20.13 19.68
C ASN A 414 13.53 -19.94 20.85
N ILE A 415 14.01 -19.33 21.94
CA ILE A 415 13.16 -18.92 23.06
C ILE A 415 12.58 -17.53 22.78
N VAL A 416 11.27 -17.46 22.52
CA VAL A 416 10.51 -16.26 22.18
C VAL A 416 9.40 -16.04 23.22
N ALA A 417 9.80 -15.65 24.44
CA ALA A 417 8.85 -15.38 25.53
C ALA A 417 8.21 -13.98 25.44
N SER A 418 8.88 -13.04 24.77
CA SER A 418 8.44 -11.67 24.56
C SER A 418 8.96 -11.18 23.21
N VAL A 419 8.19 -10.33 22.56
CA VAL A 419 8.53 -9.74 21.27
C VAL A 419 8.47 -8.22 21.34
N LYS A 420 9.38 -7.56 20.64
CA LYS A 420 9.42 -6.11 20.52
C LYS A 420 8.43 -5.66 19.44
N ALA A 421 7.51 -4.78 19.82
CA ALA A 421 6.51 -4.24 18.94
C ALA A 421 7.09 -3.15 18.03
N ARG A 422 6.75 -3.17 16.74
CA ARG A 422 6.99 -2.03 15.83
C ARG A 422 6.18 -0.80 16.27
N PRO A 423 6.55 0.42 15.85
CA PRO A 423 5.89 1.65 16.28
C PRO A 423 4.36 1.64 16.16
N ALA A 424 3.81 1.12 15.06
CA ALA A 424 2.36 1.06 14.84
C ALA A 424 1.65 0.10 15.82
N LEU A 425 2.25 -1.06 16.14
CA LEU A 425 1.72 -1.97 17.18
C LEU A 425 1.89 -1.38 18.57
N ALA A 426 3.07 -0.81 18.88
CA ALA A 426 3.33 -0.17 20.16
C ALA A 426 2.31 0.93 20.48
N SER A 427 1.94 1.74 19.48
CA SER A 427 0.89 2.76 19.61
C SER A 427 -0.46 2.16 20.03
N GLN A 428 -0.85 1.00 19.51
CA GLN A 428 -2.06 0.29 19.92
C GLN A 428 -1.97 -0.32 21.33
N LEU A 429 -0.75 -0.58 21.81
CA LEU A 429 -0.47 -1.16 23.11
C LEU A 429 -0.13 -0.09 24.17
N ASN A 430 -0.65 1.14 24.03
CA ASN A 430 -0.36 2.26 24.92
C ASN A 430 1.15 2.57 25.03
N ASN A 431 1.85 2.55 23.90
CA ASN A 431 3.29 2.78 23.74
C ASN A 431 4.18 1.75 24.48
N ARG A 432 3.66 0.55 24.77
CA ARG A 432 4.49 -0.55 25.24
C ARG A 432 5.38 -1.05 24.09
N SER A 433 6.68 -1.09 24.34
CA SER A 433 7.67 -1.56 23.36
C SER A 433 7.76 -3.08 23.27
N ALA A 434 7.22 -3.82 24.25
CA ALA A 434 7.27 -5.27 24.30
C ALA A 434 5.90 -5.86 24.66
N THR A 435 5.61 -7.02 24.10
CA THR A 435 4.38 -7.79 24.34
C THR A 435 4.66 -9.28 24.22
N ALA A 436 3.76 -10.14 24.72
CA ALA A 436 3.82 -11.56 24.41
C ALA A 436 3.53 -11.78 22.90
N PRO A 437 4.18 -12.76 22.25
CA PRO A 437 3.83 -13.14 20.88
C PRO A 437 2.42 -13.71 20.82
N GLU A 438 1.69 -13.35 19.77
CA GLU A 438 0.34 -13.84 19.50
C GLU A 438 0.39 -14.88 18.37
N LEU A 439 0.00 -16.12 18.68
CA LEU A 439 -0.24 -17.19 17.71
C LEU A 439 -1.54 -17.90 18.04
N LEU A 440 -2.25 -18.34 17.00
CA LEU A 440 -3.39 -19.23 17.09
C LEU A 440 -3.10 -20.52 16.32
N THR A 441 -3.63 -21.63 16.82
CA THR A 441 -3.54 -22.93 16.16
C THR A 441 -4.89 -23.60 16.02
N ALA A 442 -5.03 -24.40 14.98
CA ALA A 442 -6.08 -25.42 14.90
C ALA A 442 -5.41 -26.80 14.85
N GLU A 443 -5.85 -27.71 15.72
CA GLU A 443 -5.28 -29.04 15.85
C GLU A 443 -6.26 -30.11 15.35
N ILE A 444 -5.73 -31.06 14.58
CA ILE A 444 -6.46 -32.22 14.08
C ILE A 444 -5.78 -33.46 14.67
N ASN A 445 -6.52 -34.25 15.47
CA ASN A 445 -6.00 -35.46 16.14
C ASN A 445 -4.73 -35.24 16.97
N GLY A 446 -4.58 -34.06 17.60
CA GLY A 446 -3.41 -33.70 18.41
C GLY A 446 -2.19 -33.21 17.60
N THR A 447 -2.33 -33.07 16.28
CA THR A 447 -1.30 -32.48 15.40
C THR A 447 -1.73 -31.10 14.93
N THR A 448 -0.82 -30.11 14.97
CA THR A 448 -1.09 -28.75 14.50
C THR A 448 -1.27 -28.74 12.98
N ALA A 449 -2.47 -28.39 12.51
CA ALA A 449 -2.80 -28.29 11.09
C ALA A 449 -2.74 -26.83 10.58
N VAL A 450 -3.16 -25.87 11.40
CA VAL A 450 -3.08 -24.44 11.07
C VAL A 450 -2.28 -23.71 12.13
N ILE A 451 -1.39 -22.81 11.70
CA ILE A 451 -0.67 -21.86 12.54
C ILE A 451 -0.97 -20.46 11.99
N TYR A 452 -1.45 -19.56 12.83
CA TYR A 452 -1.85 -18.22 12.40
C TYR A 452 -1.32 -17.14 13.32
N CYS A 453 -0.69 -16.11 12.75
CA CYS A 453 -0.31 -14.89 13.45
C CYS A 453 -1.19 -13.71 12.97
N PRO A 454 -1.99 -13.08 13.85
CA PRO A 454 -2.80 -11.91 13.47
C PRO A 454 -1.99 -10.61 13.38
N ARG A 455 -0.67 -10.69 13.56
CA ARG A 455 0.29 -9.58 13.46
C ARG A 455 1.22 -9.80 12.28
N ASP A 456 1.78 -8.70 11.78
CA ASP A 456 2.79 -8.76 10.72
C ASP A 456 4.10 -9.36 11.24
N LEU A 457 4.56 -10.39 10.54
CA LEU A 457 5.86 -11.02 10.68
C LEU A 457 6.75 -10.75 9.46
N SER A 458 6.14 -10.68 8.27
CA SER A 458 6.87 -10.63 7.01
C SER A 458 7.70 -9.36 6.80
N ALA A 459 7.30 -8.19 7.33
CA ALA A 459 8.18 -7.02 7.30
C ALA A 459 9.47 -7.22 8.11
N GLY A 460 9.39 -8.02 9.18
CA GLY A 460 10.54 -8.41 9.98
C GLY A 460 11.49 -9.35 9.24
N TRP A 461 10.96 -10.35 8.54
CA TRP A 461 11.77 -11.30 7.77
C TRP A 461 12.52 -10.64 6.63
N GLU A 462 11.86 -9.71 5.92
CA GLU A 462 12.45 -8.93 4.85
C GLU A 462 13.44 -7.86 5.36
N GLN A 463 13.39 -7.56 6.66
CA GLN A 463 14.11 -6.44 7.29
C GLN A 463 13.77 -5.08 6.65
N ALA A 464 12.54 -4.96 6.15
CA ALA A 464 12.08 -3.77 5.47
C ALA A 464 11.67 -2.67 6.47
N PRO A 465 11.90 -1.39 6.13
CA PRO A 465 11.21 -0.28 6.76
C PRO A 465 9.69 -0.46 6.54
N ALA A 466 8.92 -0.51 7.61
CA ALA A 466 7.47 -0.68 7.56
C ALA A 466 6.81 0.14 8.69
N PRO A 467 6.68 1.47 8.51
CA PRO A 467 6.25 2.37 9.58
C PRO A 467 4.80 2.10 10.04
N TYR A 468 3.96 1.55 9.16
CA TYR A 468 2.56 1.27 9.44
C TYR A 468 2.26 -0.22 9.70
N ALA A 469 3.26 -1.09 9.70
CA ALA A 469 3.05 -2.52 9.97
C ALA A 469 2.76 -2.75 11.46
N ILE A 470 1.59 -3.31 11.76
CA ILE A 470 1.18 -3.73 13.10
C ILE A 470 1.76 -5.12 13.33
N GLY A 471 3.03 -5.15 13.73
CA GLY A 471 3.83 -6.37 13.80
C GLY A 471 4.98 -6.29 14.79
N TYR A 472 5.86 -7.28 14.70
CA TYR A 472 7.06 -7.35 15.54
C TYR A 472 8.32 -6.88 14.79
N GLU A 473 9.33 -6.49 15.56
CA GLU A 473 10.65 -6.10 15.05
C GLU A 473 11.38 -7.30 14.44
N SER A 474 12.35 -7.03 13.55
CA SER A 474 12.93 -8.05 12.67
C SER A 474 13.52 -9.26 13.37
N ALA A 475 14.25 -9.07 14.48
CA ALA A 475 14.87 -10.18 15.21
C ALA A 475 13.82 -11.15 15.76
N ASP A 476 12.78 -10.61 16.40
CA ASP A 476 11.74 -11.41 17.05
C ASP A 476 10.79 -12.05 16.05
N SER A 477 10.40 -11.32 14.99
CA SER A 477 9.62 -11.90 13.88
C SER A 477 10.35 -13.05 13.21
N THR A 478 11.67 -12.92 13.02
CA THR A 478 12.49 -13.96 12.39
C THR A 478 12.64 -15.17 13.29
N ALA A 479 12.94 -14.97 14.59
CA ALA A 479 13.02 -16.07 15.55
C ALA A 479 11.70 -16.84 15.64
N LEU A 480 10.56 -16.12 15.73
CA LEU A 480 9.23 -16.74 15.76
C LEU A 480 8.91 -17.46 14.44
N GLY A 481 9.23 -16.86 13.29
CA GLY A 481 9.06 -17.50 11.99
C GLY A 481 9.87 -18.79 11.85
N VAL A 482 11.12 -18.81 12.33
CA VAL A 482 11.98 -20.00 12.34
C VAL A 482 11.36 -21.09 13.21
N ASN A 483 10.84 -20.74 14.39
CA ASN A 483 10.12 -21.70 15.24
C ASN A 483 8.91 -22.30 14.54
N ILE A 484 8.11 -21.47 13.85
CA ILE A 484 6.92 -21.94 13.10
C ILE A 484 7.32 -22.92 11.99
N LEU A 485 8.34 -22.58 11.20
CA LEU A 485 8.82 -23.47 10.13
C LEU A 485 9.47 -24.74 10.70
N PHE A 486 10.18 -24.64 11.81
CA PHE A 486 10.81 -25.79 12.47
C PHE A 486 9.77 -26.74 13.04
N HIS A 487 8.77 -26.24 13.77
CA HIS A 487 7.62 -27.01 14.24
C HIS A 487 6.91 -27.71 13.07
N ALA A 488 6.89 -27.04 11.91
CA ALA A 488 6.32 -27.61 10.70
C ALA A 488 7.12 -28.77 10.10
N LEU A 489 8.40 -28.92 10.45
CA LEU A 489 9.30 -29.95 9.93
C LEU A 489 9.44 -31.17 10.84
N VAL A 490 9.35 -31.01 12.16
CA VAL A 490 9.74 -32.04 13.15
C VAL A 490 8.60 -32.94 13.65
N ARG A 491 7.45 -32.89 12.99
CA ARG A 491 6.18 -33.48 13.43
C ARG A 491 5.88 -34.85 12.82
#